data_AF-M7U8U0-F1
#
_entry.id   AF-M7U8U0-F1
#
_cell.length_a   1.000
_cell.length_b   1.000
_cell.length_c   1.000
_cell.angle_alpha   90.00
_cell.angle_beta   90.00
_cell.angle_gamma   90.00
#
_symmetry.space_group_name_H-M   'P 1'
#
loop_
_entity.id
_entity.type
_entity.pdbx_description
1 polymer ?
#
loop_
_entity_poly.entity_id
_entity_poly.type
_entity_poly.pdbx_seq_one_letter_code
_entity_poly.pdbx_strand_id
1 'polypeptide(L)'
;MVTITLDADYGYVILAATSTFILNFWHGINTGTYRKAAKIDYPAAYAPSSRTDTAAHQFNCAQRAHANFTENHSIAVTAMLVAGLEFPRSAATLGAAWTVSRWVYMRGYSQGGVGGKGRYKGIWFWLFQMGLMGLCGFMGGRMVLEGRV
;
A
#
# COMPACT_ATOMS: atom_id res chain seq x y z
N MET A 1 -20.40 -4.95 32.14
CA MET A 1 -19.36 -5.29 31.16
C MET A 1 -19.86 -4.81 29.80
N VAL A 2 -19.10 -3.97 29.10
CA VAL A 2 -19.43 -3.55 27.72
C VAL A 2 -18.71 -4.51 26.78
N THR A 3 -19.45 -5.18 25.89
CA THR A 3 -18.90 -6.10 24.89
C THR A 3 -18.95 -5.44 23.53
N ILE A 4 -17.80 -5.34 22.86
CA ILE A 4 -17.73 -4.91 21.46
C ILE A 4 -17.95 -6.16 20.60
N THR A 5 -19.10 -6.22 19.92
CA THR A 5 -19.43 -7.29 18.99
C THR A 5 -19.06 -6.83 17.58
N LEU A 6 -18.18 -7.57 16.92
CA LEU A 6 -17.82 -7.32 15.52
C LEU A 6 -18.78 -8.07 14.59
N ASP A 7 -19.01 -7.50 13.41
CA ASP A 7 -19.70 -8.20 12.33
C ASP A 7 -18.93 -9.48 11.95
N ALA A 8 -19.65 -10.55 11.61
CA ALA A 8 -19.04 -11.82 11.21
C ALA A 8 -18.10 -11.66 9.99
N ASP A 9 -18.39 -10.69 9.11
CA ASP A 9 -17.60 -10.38 7.92
C ASP A 9 -16.34 -9.55 8.22
N TYR A 10 -16.14 -9.07 9.46
CA TYR A 10 -14.94 -8.32 9.83
C TYR A 10 -13.66 -9.14 9.69
N GLY A 11 -13.76 -10.48 9.72
CA GLY A 11 -12.65 -11.37 9.39
C GLY A 11 -12.05 -11.10 8.00
N TYR A 12 -12.87 -10.69 7.01
CA TYR A 12 -12.37 -10.31 5.69
C TYR A 12 -11.54 -9.03 5.73
N VAL A 13 -11.89 -8.08 6.61
CA VAL A 13 -11.12 -6.84 6.80
C VAL A 13 -9.74 -7.17 7.36
N ILE A 14 -9.67 -8.07 8.34
CA ILE A 14 -8.40 -8.53 8.92
C ILE A 14 -7.53 -9.25 7.89
N LEU A 15 -8.12 -10.10 7.05
CA LEU A 15 -7.39 -10.76 5.96
C LEU A 15 -6.88 -9.75 4.92
N ALA A 16 -7.71 -8.77 4.55
CA ALA A 16 -7.31 -7.69 3.65
C ALA A 16 -6.16 -6.87 4.24
N ALA A 17 -6.23 -6.48 5.52
CA ALA A 17 -5.13 -5.79 6.20
C ALA A 17 -3.85 -6.65 6.26
N THR A 18 -3.98 -7.94 6.59
CA THR A 18 -2.85 -8.88 6.64
C THR A 18 -2.15 -8.99 5.29
N SER A 19 -2.90 -8.97 4.18
CA SER A 19 -2.32 -8.99 2.83
C SER A 19 -1.39 -7.79 2.58
N THR A 20 -1.66 -6.63 3.18
CA THR A 20 -0.81 -5.45 3.06
C THR A 20 0.51 -5.62 3.80
N PHE A 21 0.54 -6.32 4.94
CA PHE A 21 1.76 -6.59 5.70
C PHE A 21 2.67 -7.55 4.94
N ILE A 22 2.07 -8.60 4.37
CA ILE A 22 2.77 -9.54 3.49
C ILE A 22 3.37 -8.78 2.29
N LEU A 23 2.61 -7.86 1.70
CA LEU A 23 3.12 -7.07 0.58
C LEU A 23 4.26 -6.12 0.98
N ASN A 24 4.25 -5.55 2.19
CA ASN A 24 5.38 -4.75 2.69
C ASN A 24 6.67 -5.59 2.79
N PHE A 25 6.54 -6.84 3.27
CA PHE A 25 7.65 -7.78 3.30
C PHE A 25 8.19 -8.08 1.90
N TRP A 26 7.29 -8.31 0.92
CA TRP A 26 7.67 -8.49 -0.48
C TRP A 26 8.35 -7.27 -1.10
N HIS A 27 7.95 -6.05 -0.73
CA HIS A 27 8.66 -4.84 -1.13
C HIS A 27 10.13 -4.85 -0.66
N GLY A 28 10.38 -5.30 0.58
CA GLY A 28 11.73 -5.48 1.11
C GLY A 28 12.56 -6.48 0.30
N ILE A 29 12.00 -7.65 -0.02
CA ILE A 29 12.66 -8.67 -0.86
C ILE A 29 12.97 -8.11 -2.26
N ASN A 30 12.01 -7.43 -2.87
CA ASN A 30 12.15 -6.83 -4.19
C ASN A 30 13.29 -5.81 -4.21
N THR A 31 13.28 -4.85 -3.28
CA THR A 31 14.35 -3.84 -3.15
C THR A 31 15.71 -4.49 -2.87
N GLY A 32 15.77 -5.51 -2.01
CA GLY A 32 17.00 -6.26 -1.74
C GLY A 32 17.58 -6.97 -2.97
N THR A 33 16.70 -7.53 -3.82
CA THR A 33 17.09 -8.19 -5.07
C THR A 33 17.74 -7.21 -6.03
N TYR A 34 17.12 -6.05 -6.25
CA TYR A 34 17.69 -5.01 -7.11
C TYR A 34 18.94 -4.36 -6.51
N ARG A 35 19.02 -4.20 -5.19
CA ARG A 35 20.23 -3.74 -4.50
C ARG A 35 21.42 -4.65 -4.82
N LYS A 36 21.22 -5.96 -4.65
CA LYS A 36 22.26 -6.95 -4.90
C LYS A 36 22.72 -6.92 -6.36
N ALA A 37 21.78 -6.79 -7.31
CA ALA A 37 22.10 -6.67 -8.73
C ALA A 37 22.89 -5.38 -9.05
N ALA A 38 22.55 -4.27 -8.39
CA ALA A 38 23.22 -2.98 -8.58
C ALA A 38 24.58 -2.85 -7.85
N LYS A 39 24.91 -3.81 -6.98
CA LYS A 39 26.09 -3.81 -6.11
C LYS A 39 26.19 -2.54 -5.26
N ILE A 40 25.07 -2.18 -4.62
CA ILE A 40 25.00 -1.01 -3.73
C ILE A 40 25.11 -1.48 -2.27
N ASP A 41 26.24 -1.15 -1.65
CA ASP A 41 26.51 -1.51 -0.26
C ASP A 41 25.60 -0.76 0.72
N TYR A 42 25.35 -1.39 1.86
CA TYR A 42 24.74 -0.72 3.00
C TYR A 42 25.78 0.26 3.61
N PRO A 43 25.35 1.42 4.15
CA PRO A 43 23.98 1.84 4.45
C PRO A 43 23.31 2.70 3.36
N ALA A 44 23.87 2.78 2.14
CA ALA A 44 23.33 3.66 1.12
C ALA A 44 21.86 3.32 0.79
N ALA A 45 20.96 4.29 0.93
CA ALA A 45 19.54 4.11 0.67
C ALA A 45 19.24 4.00 -0.84
N TYR A 46 19.97 4.77 -1.65
CA TYR A 46 19.86 4.85 -3.11
C TYR A 46 21.25 4.74 -3.73
N ALA A 47 21.32 4.39 -5.01
CA ALA A 47 22.55 4.47 -5.79
C ALA A 47 22.99 5.94 -5.95
N PRO A 48 24.30 6.23 -5.93
CA PRO A 48 24.82 7.58 -6.07
C PRO A 48 24.46 8.18 -7.45
N SER A 49 24.32 9.50 -7.52
CA SER A 49 23.93 10.21 -8.75
C SER A 49 24.88 10.03 -9.93
N SER A 50 26.13 9.65 -9.68
CA SER A 50 27.13 9.33 -10.70
C SER A 50 26.86 8.00 -11.42
N ARG A 51 26.04 7.11 -10.86
CA ARG A 51 25.70 5.81 -11.45
C ARG A 51 24.47 5.96 -12.36
N THR A 52 24.70 5.91 -13.66
CA THR A 52 23.67 6.02 -14.71
C THR A 52 23.31 4.67 -15.35
N ASP A 53 23.89 3.58 -14.87
CA ASP A 53 23.61 2.23 -15.38
C ASP A 53 22.19 1.75 -15.00
N THR A 54 21.68 0.83 -15.82
CA THR A 54 20.34 0.28 -15.66
C THR A 54 20.11 -0.36 -14.30
N ALA A 55 21.10 -1.03 -13.72
CA ALA A 55 20.94 -1.71 -12.44
C ALA A 55 20.77 -0.69 -11.30
N ALA A 56 21.59 0.36 -11.26
CA ALA A 56 21.44 1.48 -10.33
C ALA A 56 20.06 2.17 -10.49
N HIS A 57 19.62 2.40 -11.73
CA HIS A 57 18.30 2.98 -11.99
C HIS A 57 17.15 2.10 -11.48
N GLN A 58 17.18 0.79 -11.76
CA GLN A 58 16.18 -0.16 -11.30
C GLN A 58 16.15 -0.29 -9.78
N PHE A 59 17.31 -0.29 -9.13
CA PHE A 59 17.39 -0.25 -7.66
C PHE A 59 16.74 1.01 -7.09
N ASN A 60 17.04 2.19 -7.65
CA ASN A 60 16.41 3.43 -7.22
C ASN A 60 14.89 3.41 -7.44
N CYS A 61 14.40 2.85 -8.55
CA CYS A 61 12.98 2.68 -8.80
C CYS A 61 12.31 1.69 -7.82
N ALA A 62 12.94 0.54 -7.55
CA ALA A 62 12.46 -0.42 -6.56
C ALA A 62 12.37 0.22 -5.17
N GLN A 63 13.39 0.99 -4.79
CA GLN A 63 13.39 1.66 -3.51
C GLN A 63 12.34 2.78 -3.42
N ARG A 64 12.15 3.57 -4.49
CA ARG A 64 11.07 4.56 -4.53
C ARG A 64 9.69 3.90 -4.46
N ALA A 65 9.52 2.73 -5.07
CA ALA A 65 8.28 1.97 -4.99
C ALA A 65 7.97 1.51 -3.56
N HIS A 66 8.98 1.05 -2.82
CA HIS A 66 8.84 0.68 -1.40
C HIS A 66 8.55 1.90 -0.52
N ALA A 67 9.33 2.97 -0.64
CA ALA A 67 9.08 4.21 0.10
C ALA A 67 7.66 4.74 -0.14
N ASN A 68 7.20 4.76 -1.39
CA ASN A 68 5.84 5.17 -1.72
C ASN A 68 4.77 4.24 -1.14
N PHE A 69 5.07 2.94 -1.00
CA PHE A 69 4.17 2.00 -0.32
C PHE A 69 4.06 2.36 1.15
N THR A 70 5.18 2.55 1.84
CA THR A 70 5.19 2.90 3.27
C THR A 70 4.50 4.24 3.54
N GLU A 71 4.69 5.24 2.68
CA GLU A 71 4.01 6.55 2.75
C GLU A 71 2.47 6.43 2.70
N ASN A 72 1.94 5.45 1.96
CA ASN A 72 0.49 5.28 1.78
C ASN A 72 -0.10 4.17 2.65
N HIS A 73 0.73 3.25 3.14
CA HIS A 73 0.28 2.06 3.85
C HIS A 73 -0.48 2.42 5.12
N SER A 74 0.05 3.34 5.94
CA SER A 74 -0.59 3.76 7.19
C SER A 74 -1.99 4.34 6.92
N ILE A 75 -2.12 5.22 5.94
CA ILE A 75 -3.40 5.83 5.57
C ILE A 75 -4.39 4.76 5.10
N ALA A 76 -3.96 3.89 4.17
CA ALA A 76 -4.83 2.88 3.59
C ALA A 76 -5.29 1.82 4.61
N VAL A 77 -4.37 1.28 5.42
CA VAL A 77 -4.70 0.25 6.41
C VAL A 77 -5.54 0.80 7.55
N THR A 78 -5.27 2.03 8.01
CA THR A 78 -6.10 2.67 9.04
C THR A 78 -7.50 2.93 8.52
N ALA A 79 -7.65 3.51 7.32
CA ALA A 79 -8.97 3.73 6.74
C ALA A 79 -9.74 2.41 6.53
N MET A 80 -9.06 1.35 6.12
CA MET A 80 -9.65 0.01 5.96
C MET A 80 -10.15 -0.60 7.27
N LEU A 81 -9.33 -0.57 8.32
CA LEU A 81 -9.70 -1.14 9.62
C LEU A 81 -10.85 -0.36 10.27
N VAL A 82 -10.83 0.97 10.16
CA VAL A 82 -11.83 1.86 10.73
C VAL A 82 -13.13 1.79 9.94
N ALA A 83 -13.10 1.98 8.62
CA ALA A 83 -14.30 1.88 7.79
C ALA A 83 -14.91 0.46 7.81
N GLY A 84 -14.09 -0.57 8.01
CA GLY A 84 -14.55 -1.95 8.12
C GLY A 84 -15.45 -2.21 9.33
N LEU A 85 -15.45 -1.33 10.34
CA LEU A 85 -16.32 -1.48 11.52
C LEU A 85 -17.80 -1.32 11.15
N GLU A 86 -18.11 -0.45 10.19
CA GLU A 86 -19.47 -0.26 9.67
C GLU A 86 -19.66 -0.94 8.29
N PHE A 87 -18.62 -1.00 7.46
CA PHE A 87 -18.68 -1.47 6.08
C PHE A 87 -17.71 -2.62 5.78
N PRO A 88 -17.79 -3.77 6.48
CA PRO A 88 -16.76 -4.82 6.44
C PRO A 88 -16.48 -5.36 5.02
N ARG A 89 -17.53 -5.68 4.25
CA ARG A 89 -17.37 -6.21 2.87
C ARG A 89 -16.75 -5.19 1.91
N SER A 90 -17.20 -3.95 1.97
CA SER A 90 -16.70 -2.87 1.11
C SER A 90 -15.25 -2.54 1.43
N ALA A 91 -14.92 -2.40 2.72
CA ALA A 91 -13.56 -2.14 3.18
C ALA A 91 -12.60 -3.29 2.80
N ALA A 92 -13.02 -4.55 2.99
CA ALA A 92 -12.23 -5.71 2.59
C ALA A 92 -12.00 -5.77 1.08
N THR A 93 -13.03 -5.52 0.27
CA THR A 93 -12.93 -5.53 -1.20
C THR A 93 -11.99 -4.44 -1.71
N LEU A 94 -12.16 -3.20 -1.24
CA LEU A 94 -11.28 -2.09 -1.58
C LEU A 94 -9.86 -2.33 -1.09
N GLY A 95 -9.68 -2.93 0.09
CA GLY A 95 -8.39 -3.29 0.65
C GLY A 95 -7.64 -4.34 -0.18
N ALA A 96 -8.33 -5.42 -0.56
CA ALA A 96 -7.76 -6.44 -1.44
C ALA A 96 -7.38 -5.84 -2.81
N ALA A 97 -8.27 -5.03 -3.40
CA ALA A 97 -8.00 -4.36 -4.65
C ALA A 97 -6.81 -3.39 -4.54
N TRP A 98 -6.71 -2.65 -3.43
CA TRP A 98 -5.56 -1.79 -3.13
C TRP A 98 -4.27 -2.61 -3.08
N THR A 99 -4.22 -3.72 -2.33
CA THR A 99 -3.03 -4.60 -2.25
C THR A 99 -2.59 -5.11 -3.62
N VAL A 100 -3.51 -5.62 -4.44
CA VAL A 100 -3.19 -6.10 -5.80
C VAL A 100 -2.62 -4.97 -6.66
N SER A 101 -3.22 -3.78 -6.58
CA SER A 101 -2.75 -2.58 -7.29
C SER A 101 -1.34 -2.19 -6.88
N ARG A 102 -1.05 -2.23 -5.58
CA ARG A 102 0.28 -1.95 -5.02
C ARG A 102 1.32 -2.98 -5.46
N TRP A 103 0.95 -4.25 -5.58
CA TRP A 103 1.84 -5.28 -6.14
C TRP A 103 2.17 -4.99 -7.63
N VAL A 104 1.16 -4.65 -8.44
CA VAL A 104 1.37 -4.26 -9.84
C VAL A 104 2.24 -3.00 -9.94
N TYR A 105 2.01 -2.02 -9.06
CA TYR A 105 2.82 -0.80 -8.97
C TYR A 105 4.28 -1.10 -8.63
N MET A 106 4.53 -1.95 -7.62
CA MET A 106 5.88 -2.39 -7.26
C MET A 106 6.60 -3.01 -8.46
N ARG A 107 5.97 -4.00 -9.10
CA ARG A 107 6.54 -4.72 -10.24
C ARG A 107 6.78 -3.79 -11.43
N GLY A 108 5.82 -2.93 -11.73
CA GLY A 108 5.90 -1.99 -12.83
C GLY A 108 6.99 -0.94 -12.64
N TYR A 109 7.06 -0.34 -11.46
CA TYR A 109 8.05 0.69 -11.19
C TYR A 109 9.47 0.11 -11.15
N SER A 110 9.66 -1.06 -10.51
CA SER A 110 10.97 -1.70 -10.37
C SER A 110 11.62 -2.12 -11.70
N GLN A 111 10.85 -2.22 -12.79
CA GLN A 111 11.39 -2.47 -14.14
C GLN A 111 12.30 -1.34 -14.64
N GLY A 112 12.23 -0.14 -14.06
CA GLY A 112 13.11 0.98 -14.43
C GLY A 112 12.79 1.58 -15.80
N GLY A 113 11.50 1.64 -16.17
CA GLY A 113 11.09 2.25 -17.45
C GLY A 113 11.48 3.73 -17.53
N VAL A 114 11.76 4.23 -18.74
CA VAL A 114 12.25 5.59 -19.01
C VAL A 114 11.46 6.65 -18.22
N GLY A 115 12.16 7.48 -17.46
CA GLY A 115 11.56 8.53 -16.63
C GLY A 115 10.69 8.02 -15.47
N GLY A 116 10.84 6.76 -15.06
CA GLY A 116 10.02 6.16 -14.01
C GLY A 116 8.58 5.87 -14.43
N LYS A 117 8.27 5.84 -15.73
CA LYS A 117 6.92 5.59 -16.27
C LYS A 117 6.33 4.24 -15.85
N GLY A 118 7.15 3.29 -15.41
CA GLY A 118 6.68 2.02 -14.83
C GLY A 118 5.70 2.19 -13.66
N ARG A 119 5.77 3.31 -12.94
CA ARG A 119 4.85 3.66 -11.83
C ARG A 119 3.38 3.84 -12.23
N TYR A 120 3.09 4.03 -13.52
CA TYR A 120 1.70 4.17 -13.97
C TYR A 120 0.96 2.83 -13.98
N LYS A 121 1.70 1.70 -14.01
CA LYS A 121 1.12 0.39 -13.73
C LYS A 121 0.71 0.37 -12.26
N GLY A 122 -0.51 -0.04 -11.95
CA GLY A 122 -0.99 -0.10 -10.58
C GLY A 122 -1.40 1.25 -9.97
N ILE A 123 -1.34 2.37 -10.70
CA ILE A 123 -1.66 3.71 -10.15
C ILE A 123 -3.11 3.84 -9.65
N TRP A 124 -3.99 2.96 -10.12
CA TRP A 124 -5.36 2.83 -9.66
C TRP A 124 -5.48 2.43 -8.17
N PHE A 125 -4.37 2.14 -7.46
CA PHE A 125 -4.37 2.07 -5.99
C PHE A 125 -4.97 3.35 -5.36
N TRP A 126 -4.79 4.52 -5.99
CA TRP A 126 -5.39 5.77 -5.53
C TRP A 126 -6.92 5.72 -5.49
N LEU A 127 -7.56 5.10 -6.49
CA LEU A 127 -9.02 4.95 -6.51
C LEU A 127 -9.51 4.17 -5.30
N PHE A 128 -8.85 3.04 -4.99
CA PHE A 128 -9.23 2.20 -3.86
C PHE A 128 -8.92 2.87 -2.52
N GLN A 129 -7.79 3.58 -2.42
CA GLN A 129 -7.42 4.33 -1.22
C GLN A 129 -8.40 5.46 -0.92
N MET A 130 -8.77 6.23 -1.95
CA MET A 130 -9.77 7.30 -1.82
C MET A 130 -11.15 6.73 -1.48
N GLY A 131 -11.50 5.55 -2.00
CA GLY A 131 -12.71 4.82 -1.61
C GLY A 131 -12.72 4.47 -0.11
N LEU A 132 -11.61 3.93 0.41
CA LEU A 132 -11.47 3.61 1.83
C LEU A 132 -11.55 4.87 2.71
N MET A 133 -10.85 5.94 2.32
CA MET A 133 -10.90 7.22 3.02
C MET A 133 -12.31 7.83 2.98
N GLY A 134 -13.01 7.69 1.86
CA GLY A 134 -14.39 8.13 1.69
C GLY A 134 -15.36 7.39 2.61
N LEU A 135 -15.25 6.06 2.72
CA LEU A 135 -16.05 5.27 3.66
C LEU A 135 -15.76 5.68 5.11
N CYS A 136 -14.49 5.86 5.47
CA CYS A 136 -14.09 6.30 6.80
C CYS A 136 -14.65 7.70 7.14
N GLY A 137 -14.55 8.64 6.20
CA GLY A 137 -15.08 10.00 6.35
C GLY A 137 -16.61 10.03 6.41
N PHE A 138 -17.27 9.18 5.61
CA PHE A 138 -18.72 9.04 5.62
C PHE A 138 -19.23 8.50 6.96
N MET A 139 -18.61 7.44 7.48
CA MET A 139 -18.90 6.92 8.83
C MET A 139 -18.77 8.02 9.88
N GLY A 140 -17.63 8.72 9.92
CA GLY A 140 -17.41 9.81 10.89
C GLY A 140 -18.43 10.95 10.75
N GLY A 141 -18.75 11.35 9.52
CA GLY A 141 -19.76 12.37 9.25
C GLY A 141 -21.14 11.97 9.77
N ARG A 142 -21.55 10.72 9.57
CA ARG A 142 -22.80 10.19 10.10
C ARG A 142 -22.83 10.13 11.62
N MET A 143 -21.73 9.74 12.26
CA MET A 143 -21.66 9.72 13.74
C MET A 143 -21.87 11.13 14.32
N VAL A 144 -21.29 12.16 13.70
CA VAL A 144 -21.47 13.56 14.12
C VAL A 144 -22.90 14.07 13.87
N LEU A 145 -23.48 13.77 12.71
CA LEU A 145 -24.78 14.31 12.31
C LEU A 145 -25.97 13.55 12.92
N GLU A 146 -25.85 12.24 13.09
CA GLU A 146 -26.94 11.35 13.55
C GLU A 146 -26.82 11.03 15.04
N GLY A 147 -25.76 11.45 15.74
CA GLY A 147 -25.53 11.15 17.16
C GLY A 147 -25.31 9.66 17.44
N ARG A 148 -24.89 8.89 16.43
CA ARG A 148 -24.64 7.45 16.55
C ARG A 148 -23.25 7.24 17.14
N VAL A 149 -23.19 6.66 18.34
CA VAL A 149 -21.97 6.21 19.02
C VAL A 149 -21.79 4.71 18.81
#